data_AF-A0A6G0YM03-F1
#
_entry.id   AF-A0A6G0YM03-F1
#
_cell.length_a   1.000
_cell.length_b   1.000
_cell.length_c   1.000
_cell.angle_alpha   90.00
_cell.angle_beta   90.00
_cell.angle_gamma   90.00
#
_symmetry.space_group_name_H-M   'P 1'
#
loop_
_entity.id
_entity.type
_entity.pdbx_description
1 polymer ?
#
loop_
_entity_poly.entity_id
_entity_poly.type
_entity_poly.pdbx_seq_one_letter_code
_entity_poly.pdbx_strand_id
1 'polypeptide(L)'
;MCIETWKICERKLYPITTVFEWHKRFCVGREEVEDNQWVGRPCSSKTNDNISKINEIVRKYRRLSIQMIAEMVNIDKYCTMN
;
A
#
# COMPACT_ATOMS: atom_id res chain seq x y z
N MET A 1 15.53 -13.31 -18.08
CA MET A 1 15.44 -12.58 -16.79
C MET A 1 16.83 -12.58 -16.17
N CYS A 2 17.41 -11.39 -16.09
CA CYS A 2 18.80 -11.15 -15.71
C CYS A 2 19.05 -11.54 -14.24
N ILE A 3 20.25 -12.07 -14.01
CA ILE A 3 20.84 -12.53 -12.74
C ILE A 3 20.72 -11.48 -11.60
N GLU A 4 20.41 -10.23 -11.93
CA GLU A 4 20.22 -9.12 -11.00
C GLU A 4 18.97 -9.23 -10.12
N THR A 5 17.90 -9.91 -10.53
CA THR A 5 16.71 -10.10 -9.67
C THR A 5 16.96 -11.09 -8.53
N TRP A 6 17.92 -12.01 -8.70
CA TRP A 6 18.28 -13.00 -7.67
C TRP A 6 18.95 -12.36 -6.45
N LYS A 7 19.77 -11.32 -6.67
CA LYS A 7 20.44 -10.56 -5.60
C LYS A 7 19.47 -9.80 -4.70
N ILE A 8 18.29 -9.43 -5.20
CA ILE A 8 17.25 -8.74 -4.42
C ILE A 8 16.58 -9.71 -3.43
N CYS A 9 16.40 -10.98 -3.82
CA CYS A 9 15.85 -12.02 -2.94
C CYS A 9 16.81 -12.45 -1.82
N GLU A 10 18.12 -12.43 -2.03
CA GLU A 10 19.09 -12.84 -0.98
C GLU A 10 19.08 -11.94 0.27
N ARG A 11 18.55 -10.72 0.19
CA ARG A 11 18.41 -9.80 1.36
C ARG A 11 17.04 -9.79 2.03
N LYS A 12 16.01 -10.40 1.41
CA LYS A 12 14.67 -10.51 2.01
C LYS A 12 14.24 -11.96 1.96
N LEU A 13 14.16 -12.60 3.13
CA LEU A 13 13.74 -13.99 3.31
C LEU A 13 12.26 -14.16 2.94
N TYR A 14 11.96 -14.17 1.64
CA TYR A 14 10.63 -14.49 1.14
C TYR A 14 10.43 -16.01 1.15
N PRO A 15 9.25 -16.51 1.56
CA PRO A 15 8.94 -17.93 1.49
C PRO A 15 9.13 -18.46 0.07
N ILE A 16 9.69 -19.65 -0.05
CA ILE A 16 9.92 -20.35 -1.33
C ILE A 16 8.64 -20.40 -2.18
N THR A 17 7.47 -20.55 -1.55
CA THR A 17 6.15 -20.56 -2.20
C THR A 17 5.84 -19.26 -2.94
N THR A 18 6.18 -18.12 -2.35
CA THR A 18 6.01 -16.80 -2.97
C THR A 18 6.91 -16.65 -4.19
N VAL A 19 8.17 -17.08 -4.10
CA VAL A 19 9.13 -17.04 -5.22
C VAL A 19 8.63 -17.89 -6.40
N PHE A 20 8.10 -19.08 -6.14
CA PHE A 20 7.54 -19.94 -7.18
C PHE A 20 6.31 -19.34 -7.87
N GLU A 21 5.43 -18.67 -7.12
CA GLU A 21 4.25 -18.03 -7.69
C GLU A 21 4.63 -16.86 -8.61
N TRP A 22 5.57 -16.01 -8.18
CA TRP A 22 6.10 -14.93 -9.01
C TRP A 22 6.78 -15.48 -10.27
N HIS A 23 7.63 -16.50 -10.14
CA HIS A 23 8.27 -17.16 -11.27
C HIS A 23 7.24 -17.65 -12.28
N LYS A 24 6.16 -18.30 -11.83
CA LYS A 24 5.07 -18.75 -12.70
C LYS A 24 4.38 -17.59 -13.42
N ARG A 25 4.11 -16.48 -12.72
CA ARG A 25 3.48 -15.28 -13.30
C ARG A 25 4.34 -14.64 -14.39
N PHE A 26 5.66 -14.54 -14.17
CA PHE A 26 6.60 -14.06 -15.18
C PHE A 26 6.70 -15.00 -16.39
N CYS A 27 6.69 -16.33 -16.17
CA CYS A 27 6.66 -17.30 -17.27
C CYS A 27 5.39 -17.22 -18.14
N VAL A 28 4.27 -16.75 -17.57
CA VAL A 28 3.00 -16.55 -18.30
C VAL A 28 2.99 -15.20 -19.07
N GLY A 29 4.09 -14.44 -19.02
CA GLY A 29 4.25 -13.20 -19.78
C GLY A 29 3.85 -11.94 -19.03
N ARG A 30 3.71 -11.99 -17.69
CA ARG A 30 3.57 -10.77 -16.88
C ARG A 30 4.91 -10.03 -16.87
N GLU A 31 4.94 -8.78 -17.30
CA GLU A 31 6.14 -7.91 -17.22
C GLU A 31 6.10 -6.97 -16.02
N GLU A 32 4.92 -6.78 -15.42
CA GLU A 32 4.72 -5.92 -14.26
C GLU A 32 5.31 -6.52 -12.99
N VAL A 33 6.18 -5.74 -12.35
CA VAL A 33 6.80 -6.07 -11.06
C VAL A 33 5.92 -5.63 -9.88
N GLU A 34 5.02 -4.67 -10.10
CA GLU A 34 4.12 -4.16 -9.07
C GLU A 34 3.16 -5.25 -8.57
N ASP A 35 2.67 -5.09 -7.35
CA ASP A 35 1.62 -5.96 -6.84
C ASP A 35 0.32 -5.77 -7.64
N ASN A 36 -0.45 -6.85 -7.78
CA ASN A 36 -1.82 -6.73 -8.28
C ASN A 36 -2.60 -5.79 -7.37
N GLN A 37 -3.58 -5.05 -7.93
CA GLN A 37 -4.49 -4.26 -7.11
C GLN A 37 -5.09 -5.13 -6.01
N TRP A 38 -4.76 -4.80 -4.76
CA TRP A 38 -5.28 -5.50 -3.61
C TRP A 38 -6.78 -5.21 -3.51
N VAL A 39 -7.61 -6.21 -3.81
CA VAL A 39 -9.05 -6.19 -3.48
C VAL A 39 -9.19 -6.48 -1.98
N GLY A 40 -8.59 -5.62 -1.15
CA GLY A 40 -8.80 -5.63 0.28
C GLY A 40 -10.21 -5.11 0.62
N ARG A 41 -10.53 -5.06 1.91
CA ARG A 41 -11.78 -4.41 2.36
C ARG A 41 -11.81 -2.98 1.80
N PRO A 42 -12.82 -2.58 1.03
CA PRO A 42 -12.92 -1.20 0.58
C PRO A 42 -13.06 -0.32 1.81
N CYS A 43 -12.03 0.46 2.11
CA CYS A 43 -12.16 1.54 3.08
C CYS A 43 -13.01 2.62 2.40
N SER A 44 -14.28 2.69 2.81
CA SER A 44 -15.25 3.71 2.38
C SER A 44 -14.81 5.15 2.67
N SER A 45 -13.69 5.32 3.37
CA SER A 45 -13.10 6.61 3.72
C SER A 45 -12.18 7.21 2.64
N LYS A 46 -11.68 6.41 1.68
CA LYS A 46 -10.77 6.87 0.61
C LYS A 46 -11.53 7.61 -0.51
N THR A 47 -12.30 8.62 -0.13
CA THR A 47 -12.97 9.53 -1.06
C THR A 47 -12.08 10.75 -1.29
N ASN A 48 -12.07 11.30 -2.51
CA ASN A 48 -11.25 12.47 -2.85
C ASN A 48 -11.52 13.70 -1.94
N ASP A 49 -12.76 13.84 -1.48
CA ASP A 49 -13.16 14.87 -0.51
C ASP A 49 -12.46 14.71 0.84
N ASN A 50 -12.37 13.48 1.34
CA ASN A 50 -11.73 13.17 2.61
C ASN A 50 -10.22 13.37 2.52
N ILE A 51 -9.61 13.02 1.39
CA ILE A 51 -8.19 13.28 1.10
C ILE A 51 -7.90 14.79 1.12
N SER A 52 -8.76 15.58 0.50
CA SER A 52 -8.61 17.04 0.46
C SER A 52 -8.73 17.67 1.85
N LYS A 53 -9.72 17.25 2.65
CA LYS A 53 -9.89 17.70 4.05
C LYS A 53 -8.70 17.33 4.93
N ILE A 54 -8.22 16.09 4.85
CA ILE A 54 -7.04 15.64 5.60
C ILE A 54 -5.81 16.48 5.23
N ASN A 55 -5.59 16.73 3.94
CA ASN A 55 -4.48 17.54 3.46
C ASN A 55 -4.52 18.98 4.00
N GLU A 56 -5.70 19.60 4.06
CA GLU A 56 -5.86 20.94 4.63
C GLU A 56 -5.54 20.96 6.14
N ILE A 57 -6.07 19.99 6.88
CA ILE A 57 -5.85 19.85 8.33
C ILE A 57 -4.36 19.64 8.65
N VAL A 58 -3.69 18.75 7.93
CA VAL A 58 -2.25 18.45 8.13
C VAL A 58 -1.39 19.68 7.83
N ARG A 59 -1.71 20.44 6.77
CA ARG A 59 -0.97 21.67 6.42
C ARG A 59 -1.17 22.77 7.46
N LYS A 60 -2.37 22.88 8.03
CA LYS A 60 -2.70 23.91 9.01
C LYS A 60 -2.16 23.60 10.42
N TYR A 61 -2.12 22.32 10.80
CA TYR A 61 -1.77 21.91 12.16
C TYR A 61 -0.68 20.83 12.21
N ARG A 62 0.57 21.26 12.42
CA ARG A 62 1.77 20.41 12.44
C ARG A 62 1.81 19.34 13.55
N ARG A 63 0.97 19.45 14.59
CA ARG A 63 1.04 18.62 15.81
C ARG A 63 -0.20 17.74 16.05
N LEU A 64 -1.08 17.58 15.07
CA LEU A 64 -2.24 16.68 15.24
C LEU A 64 -1.83 15.22 15.16
N SER A 65 -2.40 14.40 16.04
CA SER A 65 -2.27 12.95 15.96
C SER A 65 -3.18 12.38 14.87
N ILE A 66 -2.85 11.20 14.37
CA ILE A 66 -3.67 10.49 13.37
C ILE A 66 -5.09 10.25 13.89
N GLN A 67 -5.22 9.96 15.19
CA GLN A 67 -6.52 9.76 15.83
C GLN A 67 -7.36 11.05 15.81
N MET A 68 -6.77 12.21 16.12
CA MET A 68 -7.50 13.48 16.10
C MET A 68 -7.96 13.85 14.69
N ILE A 69 -7.14 13.58 13.66
CA ILE A 69 -7.51 13.81 12.27
C ILE A 69 -8.65 12.87 11.85
N ALA A 70 -8.56 11.60 12.25
CA ALA A 70 -9.60 10.61 11.99
C ALA A 70 -10.95 11.01 12.63
N GLU A 71 -10.92 11.51 13.87
CA GLU A 71 -12.10 12.06 14.57
C GLU A 71 -12.65 13.32 13.87
N MET A 72 -11.78 14.25 13.42
CA MET A 72 -12.20 15.46 12.70
C MET A 72 -12.88 15.17 11.36
N VAL A 73 -12.45 14.11 10.66
CA VAL A 73 -12.99 13.75 9.34
C VAL A 73 -14.05 12.63 9.46
N ASN A 74 -14.36 12.18 10.68
CA ASN A 74 -15.29 11.10 10.99
C ASN A 74 -15.01 9.81 10.19
N ILE A 75 -13.73 9.43 10.17
CA ILE A 75 -13.20 8.26 9.48
C ILE A 75 -12.57 7.33 10.50
N ASP A 76 -12.69 6.02 10.28
CA ASP A 76 -11.96 5.05 11.09
C ASP A 76 -10.45 5.20 10.91
N LYS A 77 -9.71 5.28 12.02
CA LYS A 77 -8.26 5.47 12.04
C LYS A 77 -7.50 4.41 11.25
N TYR A 78 -8.05 3.20 11.14
CA TYR A 78 -7.40 2.11 10.41
C TYR A 78 -7.50 2.29 8.89
N CYS A 79 -8.41 3.14 8.43
CA CYS A 79 -8.55 3.46 7.03
C CYS A 79 -7.72 4.67 6.56
N THR A 80 -7.10 5.43 7.47
CA THR A 80 -6.17 6.52 7.14
C THR A 80 -4.71 6.06 6.98
N MET A 81 -4.40 4.81 7.32
CA MET A 81 -3.02 4.27 7.37
C MET A 81 -2.55 3.56 6.09
N ASN A 82 -3.18 3.77 4.93
CA ASN A 82 -2.89 2.99 3.72
C ASN A 82 -2.82 3.85 2.46
#